data_AF-A0A7X6P1J8-F1
#
_entry.id   AF-A0A7X6P1J8-F1
#
_cell.length_a   1.000
_cell.length_b   1.000
_cell.length_c   1.000
_cell.angle_alpha   90.00
_cell.angle_beta   90.00
_cell.angle_gamma   90.00
#
_symmetry.space_group_name_H-M   'P 1'
#
loop_
_entity.id
_entity.type
_entity.pdbx_description
1 polymer ?
#
loop_
_entity_poly.entity_id
_entity_poly.type
_entity_poly.pdbx_seq_one_letter_code
_entity_poly.pdbx_strand_id
1 'polypeptide(L)'
;VRNPLGASGRVDKASITVTGTAATITITGNQLRAAINNRVPAGRQLRSTLFSIAEAAPVDLTAPDLSFVMPDPLRYDPRTGRICAIVASNEPTIYALAIKVNGVETKSPVGGVGADTMTVMCWNLPARSRVAKPTRVLVTGVGLDGGENYRFVQQSYTLQR
;
A
#
# COMPACT_ATOMS: atom_id res chain seq x y z
N VAL A 1 -9.63 23.11 -24.12
CA VAL A 1 -11.02 22.62 -24.27
C VAL A 1 -11.97 23.80 -24.21
N ARG A 2 -12.69 24.13 -25.29
CA ARG A 2 -13.71 25.21 -25.28
C ARG A 2 -15.07 24.59 -24.94
N ASN A 3 -15.63 24.97 -23.80
CA ASN A 3 -16.88 24.47 -23.24
C ASN A 3 -18.11 24.84 -24.11
N PRO A 4 -18.95 23.87 -24.50
CA PRO A 4 -20.37 24.10 -24.68
C PRO A 4 -21.11 23.54 -23.46
N LEU A 5 -20.82 24.08 -22.26
CA LEU A 5 -21.63 23.76 -21.08
C LEU A 5 -22.95 24.54 -21.20
N GLY A 6 -24.08 23.84 -21.06
CA GLY A 6 -25.36 24.52 -20.87
C GLY A 6 -25.34 25.35 -19.59
N ALA A 7 -26.22 26.35 -19.48
CA ALA A 7 -26.27 27.35 -18.39
C ALA A 7 -26.33 26.80 -16.94
N SER A 8 -26.38 25.49 -16.73
CA SER A 8 -26.40 24.80 -15.44
C SER A 8 -25.19 23.89 -15.18
N GLY A 9 -24.14 23.93 -16.01
CA GLY A 9 -22.97 23.04 -15.91
C GLY A 9 -23.22 21.62 -16.42
N ARG A 10 -24.40 21.35 -16.97
CA ARG A 10 -24.79 20.06 -17.55
C ARG A 10 -24.25 19.90 -18.96
N VAL A 11 -23.90 18.65 -19.30
CA VAL A 11 -23.45 18.26 -20.65
C VAL A 11 -24.59 17.86 -21.59
N ASP A 12 -25.84 18.24 -21.28
CA ASP A 12 -27.06 17.80 -21.98
C ASP A 12 -26.97 17.82 -23.51
N LYS A 13 -26.40 18.91 -24.05
CA LYS A 13 -26.21 19.14 -25.50
C LYS A 13 -24.74 19.26 -25.90
N ALA A 14 -23.81 18.97 -24.98
CA ALA A 14 -22.39 19.00 -25.32
C ALA A 14 -22.10 17.88 -26.32
N SER A 15 -21.33 18.20 -27.34
CA SER A 15 -20.77 17.21 -28.27
C SER A 15 -19.61 16.50 -27.58
N ILE A 16 -19.75 15.20 -27.36
CA ILE A 16 -18.77 14.35 -26.68
C ILE A 16 -18.23 13.35 -27.68
N THR A 17 -16.93 13.42 -27.93
CA THR A 17 -16.22 12.43 -28.74
C THR A 17 -15.75 11.28 -27.85
N VAL A 18 -16.20 10.07 -28.15
CA VAL A 18 -15.79 8.84 -27.46
C VAL A 18 -14.95 8.01 -28.42
N THR A 19 -13.70 7.80 -28.08
CA THR A 19 -12.78 6.93 -28.83
C THR A 19 -12.74 5.56 -28.15
N GLY A 20 -13.25 4.54 -28.84
CA GLY A 20 -13.12 3.14 -28.43
C GLY A 20 -12.04 2.40 -29.20
N THR A 21 -11.86 1.11 -28.91
CA THR A 21 -10.91 0.25 -29.63
C THR A 21 -11.29 -0.02 -31.09
N ALA A 22 -12.58 0.07 -31.43
CA ALA A 22 -13.09 -0.22 -32.77
C ALA A 22 -13.45 1.04 -33.59
N ALA A 23 -13.85 2.13 -32.95
CA ALA A 23 -14.29 3.35 -33.63
C ALA A 23 -14.29 4.56 -32.69
N THR A 24 -14.22 5.75 -33.31
CA THR A 24 -14.48 7.02 -32.65
C THR A 24 -15.88 7.50 -33.04
N ILE A 25 -16.72 7.80 -32.05
CA ILE A 25 -18.08 8.29 -32.26
C ILE A 25 -18.31 9.60 -31.53
N THR A 26 -19.17 10.45 -32.08
CA THR A 26 -19.59 11.71 -31.45
C THR A 26 -21.04 11.59 -31.00
N ILE A 27 -21.29 11.82 -29.71
CA ILE A 27 -22.60 11.71 -29.07
C ILE A 27 -22.89 12.90 -28.18
N THR A 28 -24.15 13.11 -27.81
CA THR A 28 -24.54 14.12 -26.82
C THR A 28 -24.40 13.58 -25.39
N GLY A 29 -24.31 14.47 -24.39
CA GLY A 29 -24.30 14.04 -22.98
C GLY A 29 -25.55 13.26 -22.54
N ASN A 30 -26.70 13.53 -23.15
CA ASN A 30 -27.91 12.74 -22.95
C ASN A 30 -27.78 11.30 -23.48
N GLN A 31 -27.21 11.15 -24.68
CA GLN A 31 -26.92 9.84 -25.28
C GLN A 31 -25.88 9.08 -24.45
N LEU A 32 -24.83 9.74 -23.98
CA LEU A 32 -23.82 9.14 -23.11
C LEU A 32 -24.43 8.64 -21.79
N ARG A 33 -25.23 9.47 -21.11
CA ARG A 33 -25.91 9.08 -19.86
C ARG A 33 -26.81 7.87 -20.05
N ALA A 34 -27.59 7.84 -21.12
CA ALA A 34 -28.47 6.72 -21.44
C ALA A 34 -27.66 5.44 -21.72
N ALA A 35 -26.59 5.55 -22.51
CA ALA A 35 -25.73 4.41 -22.83
C ALA A 35 -25.04 3.81 -21.60
N ILE A 36 -24.58 4.64 -20.65
CA ILE A 36 -23.99 4.18 -19.38
C ILE A 36 -25.06 3.47 -18.54
N ASN A 37 -26.22 4.11 -18.33
CA ASN A 37 -27.31 3.53 -17.52
C ASN A 37 -27.85 2.21 -18.08
N ASN A 38 -27.81 2.01 -19.40
CA ASN A 38 -28.25 0.77 -20.03
C ASN A 38 -27.24 -0.39 -19.88
N ARG A 39 -25.96 -0.09 -19.61
CA ARG A 39 -24.88 -1.09 -19.51
C ARG A 39 -24.57 -1.51 -18.09
N VAL A 40 -25.11 -0.82 -17.09
CA VAL A 40 -24.81 -1.07 -15.68
C VAL A 40 -25.83 -2.05 -15.07
N PRO A 41 -25.38 -3.14 -14.41
CA PRO A 41 -26.29 -4.18 -13.90
C PRO A 41 -27.08 -3.77 -12.66
N ALA A 42 -26.67 -2.72 -11.93
CA ALA A 42 -27.21 -2.33 -10.63
C ALA A 42 -28.18 -1.12 -10.67
N GLY A 43 -28.86 -0.88 -11.80
CA GLY A 43 -29.81 0.24 -11.96
C GLY A 43 -29.17 1.56 -12.41
N ARG A 44 -29.94 2.66 -12.44
CA ARG A 44 -29.52 3.96 -13.00
C ARG A 44 -28.38 4.62 -12.20
N GLN A 45 -27.13 4.37 -12.61
CA GLN A 45 -25.92 4.95 -12.03
C GLN A 45 -25.83 6.48 -12.24
N LEU A 46 -26.24 6.98 -13.40
CA LEU A 46 -26.26 8.42 -13.70
C LEU A 46 -27.69 8.97 -13.68
N ARG A 47 -28.05 9.60 -12.56
CA ARG A 47 -29.36 10.26 -12.36
C ARG A 47 -29.54 11.52 -13.21
N SER A 48 -28.45 12.09 -13.72
CA SER A 48 -28.46 13.35 -14.46
C SER A 48 -27.26 13.46 -15.41
N THR A 49 -27.24 14.50 -16.24
CA THR A 49 -26.13 14.94 -17.11
C THR A 49 -25.21 15.96 -16.44
N LEU A 50 -25.41 16.22 -15.15
CA LEU A 50 -24.46 16.93 -14.30
C LEU A 50 -23.51 15.89 -13.70
N PHE A 51 -22.42 15.62 -14.40
CA PHE A 51 -21.34 14.76 -13.94
C PHE A 51 -20.02 15.26 -14.51
N SER A 52 -18.92 14.96 -13.83
CA SER A 52 -17.56 15.18 -14.32
C SER A 52 -16.94 13.85 -14.74
N ILE A 53 -16.12 13.87 -15.78
CA ILE A 53 -15.21 12.77 -16.10
C ILE A 53 -13.85 13.25 -15.63
N ALA A 54 -13.37 12.67 -14.54
CA ALA A 54 -11.99 12.82 -14.12
C ALA A 54 -11.18 11.69 -14.77
N GLU A 55 -9.96 12.01 -15.20
CA GLU A 55 -8.97 10.97 -15.47
C GLU A 55 -8.74 10.22 -14.15
N ALA A 56 -8.75 8.89 -14.19
CA ALA A 56 -8.33 8.13 -13.03
C ALA A 56 -6.90 8.57 -12.70
N ALA A 57 -6.64 8.93 -11.44
CA ALA A 57 -5.27 9.17 -11.01
C ALA A 57 -4.43 7.94 -11.41
N PRO A 58 -3.20 8.13 -11.92
CA PRO A 58 -2.31 7.02 -12.19
C PRO A 58 -2.26 6.12 -10.96
N VAL A 59 -2.50 4.82 -11.14
CA VAL A 59 -2.33 3.85 -10.06
C VAL A 59 -0.84 3.81 -9.73
N ASP A 60 -0.50 4.06 -8.48
CA ASP A 60 0.86 3.86 -7.99
C ASP A 60 1.13 2.37 -7.92
N LEU A 61 2.15 1.92 -8.66
CA LEU A 61 2.59 0.52 -8.72
C LEU A 61 3.99 0.34 -8.11
N THR A 62 4.53 1.40 -7.49
CA THR A 62 5.86 1.35 -6.87
C THR A 62 5.73 0.86 -5.44
N ALA A 63 6.59 -0.08 -5.05
CA ALA A 63 6.59 -0.58 -3.68
C ALA A 63 7.38 0.36 -2.75
N PRO A 64 7.02 0.42 -1.46
CA PRO A 64 7.70 1.30 -0.52
C PRO A 64 9.18 0.93 -0.36
N ASP A 65 10.03 1.93 -0.20
CA ASP A 65 11.42 1.75 0.18
C ASP A 65 11.52 1.56 1.70
N LEU A 66 11.01 0.42 2.15
CA LEU A 66 11.13 0.01 3.54
C LEU A 66 12.60 -0.27 3.87
N SER A 67 13.03 0.20 5.04
CA SER A 67 14.28 -0.23 5.65
C SER A 67 14.09 -0.45 7.14
N PHE A 68 14.90 -1.34 7.70
CA PHE A 68 14.98 -1.49 9.14
C PHE A 68 16.44 -1.71 9.55
N VAL A 69 16.75 -1.33 10.78
CA VAL A 69 18.05 -1.51 11.39
C VAL A 69 17.87 -2.01 12.82
N MET A 70 18.67 -2.98 13.19
CA MET A 70 18.78 -3.47 14.56
C MET A 70 20.24 -3.32 15.03
N PRO A 71 20.50 -3.32 16.35
CA PRO A 71 21.87 -3.45 16.84
C PRO A 71 22.53 -4.71 16.27
N ASP A 72 23.81 -4.63 15.88
CA ASP A 72 24.63 -5.79 15.54
C ASP A 72 25.87 -5.81 16.46
N PRO A 73 26.00 -6.77 17.38
CA PRO A 73 25.13 -7.95 17.54
C PRO A 73 23.74 -7.62 18.11
N LEU A 74 22.72 -8.30 17.60
CA LEU A 74 21.33 -8.21 18.05
C LEU A 74 21.23 -8.87 19.44
N ARG A 75 20.97 -8.04 20.46
CA ARG A 75 20.80 -8.50 21.84
C ARG A 75 19.33 -8.56 22.22
N TYR A 76 18.92 -9.66 22.85
CA TYR A 76 17.59 -9.80 23.43
C TYR A 76 17.63 -9.69 24.95
N ASP A 77 16.61 -9.09 25.56
CA ASP A 77 16.48 -9.09 27.01
C ASP A 77 16.34 -10.54 27.52
N PRO A 78 17.19 -11.01 28.46
CA PRO A 78 17.20 -12.42 28.87
C PRO A 78 15.96 -12.84 29.67
N ARG A 79 15.24 -11.90 30.28
CA ARG A 79 14.00 -12.15 31.04
C ARG A 79 12.82 -12.18 30.07
N THR A 80 12.65 -11.12 29.29
CA THR A 80 11.45 -10.91 28.46
C THR A 80 11.59 -11.44 27.04
N GLY A 81 12.81 -11.57 26.53
CA GLY A 81 13.11 -11.89 25.13
C GLY A 81 12.99 -10.68 24.20
N ARG A 82 12.84 -9.46 24.75
CA ARG A 82 12.57 -8.26 23.96
C ARG A 82 13.73 -7.93 23.02
N ILE A 83 13.40 -7.76 21.75
CA ILE A 83 14.26 -7.22 20.69
C ILE A 83 13.56 -6.02 20.04
N CYS A 84 14.34 -5.09 19.49
CA CYS A 84 13.82 -3.88 18.88
C CYS A 84 14.52 -3.58 17.55
N ALA A 85 13.77 -3.00 16.62
CA ALA A 85 14.26 -2.46 15.37
C ALA A 85 13.84 -1.00 15.23
N ILE A 86 14.67 -0.21 14.56
CA ILE A 86 14.28 1.08 13.99
C ILE A 86 13.81 0.79 12.57
N VAL A 87 12.61 1.26 12.21
CA VAL A 87 11.99 1.07 10.90
C VAL A 87 11.76 2.43 10.27
N ALA A 88 12.08 2.55 8.99
CA ALA A 88 11.91 3.76 8.19
C ALA A 88 11.34 3.42 6.81
N SER A 89 10.69 4.40 6.18
CA SER A 89 10.23 4.31 4.80
C SER A 89 10.20 5.71 4.17
N ASN A 90 10.39 5.78 2.86
CA ASN A 90 10.22 6.99 2.05
C ASN A 90 8.75 7.42 1.91
N GLU A 91 7.79 6.58 2.32
CA GLU A 91 6.35 6.87 2.22
C GLU A 91 5.54 6.26 3.38
N PRO A 92 4.27 6.67 3.58
CA PRO A 92 3.43 6.08 4.62
C PRO A 92 3.20 4.59 4.38
N THR A 93 3.71 3.76 5.28
CA THR A 93 3.77 2.31 5.10
C THR A 93 3.33 1.59 6.36
N ILE A 94 2.49 0.57 6.23
CA ILE A 94 2.30 -0.42 7.29
C ILE A 94 3.33 -1.53 7.14
N TYR A 95 3.90 -2.02 8.24
CA TYR A 95 4.98 -2.99 8.20
C TYR A 95 4.87 -4.07 9.26
N ALA A 96 5.54 -5.19 9.02
CA ALA A 96 5.79 -6.23 10.02
C ALA A 96 7.19 -6.81 9.85
N LEU A 97 7.79 -7.26 10.95
CA LEU A 97 9.09 -7.92 10.97
C LEU A 97 8.92 -9.36 11.44
N ALA A 98 9.74 -10.26 10.89
CA ALA A 98 9.79 -11.66 11.26
C ALA A 98 11.24 -12.11 11.44
N ILE A 99 11.45 -12.99 12.39
CA ILE A 99 12.75 -13.63 12.62
C ILE A 99 12.52 -15.10 12.94
N LYS A 100 13.28 -15.98 12.27
CA LYS A 100 13.27 -17.42 12.50
C LYS A 100 14.55 -17.85 13.19
N VAL A 101 14.42 -18.41 14.40
CA VAL A 101 15.55 -18.86 15.22
C VAL A 101 15.26 -20.27 15.72
N ASN A 102 16.20 -21.20 15.53
CA ASN A 102 16.03 -22.61 15.91
C ASN A 102 14.71 -23.23 15.41
N GLY A 103 14.31 -22.92 14.17
CA GLY A 103 13.05 -23.40 13.59
C GLY A 103 11.79 -22.69 14.08
N VAL A 104 11.89 -21.82 15.08
CA VAL A 104 10.77 -21.05 15.64
C VAL A 104 10.72 -19.68 14.97
N GLU A 105 9.66 -19.42 14.22
CA GLU A 105 9.37 -18.10 13.67
C GLU A 105 8.64 -17.24 14.71
N THR A 106 9.04 -15.98 14.80
CA THR A 106 8.35 -14.95 15.58
C THR A 106 8.11 -13.75 14.70
N LYS A 107 6.96 -13.11 14.89
CA LYS A 107 6.53 -11.95 14.13
C LYS A 107 6.29 -10.79 15.09
N SER A 108 6.68 -9.58 14.68
CA SER A 108 6.28 -8.38 15.38
C SER A 108 4.77 -8.16 15.22
N PRO A 109 4.16 -7.32 16.07
CA PRO A 109 2.92 -6.65 15.71
C PRO A 109 3.08 -5.88 14.39
N VAL A 110 1.96 -5.63 13.70
CA VAL A 110 1.93 -4.71 12.56
C VAL A 110 2.09 -3.29 13.10
N GLY A 111 3.04 -2.55 12.54
CA GLY A 111 3.27 -1.13 12.83
C GLY A 111 2.96 -0.25 11.62
N GLY A 112 2.91 1.06 11.86
CA GLY A 112 2.89 2.07 10.81
C GLY A 112 4.11 2.98 10.93
N VAL A 113 4.63 3.44 9.80
CA VAL A 113 5.67 4.47 9.72
C VAL A 113 5.25 5.50 8.68
N GLY A 114 5.45 6.79 8.99
CA GLY A 114 5.19 7.87 8.03
C GLY A 114 6.36 8.06 7.08
N ALA A 115 6.10 8.74 5.95
CA ALA A 115 7.12 9.16 5.01
C ALA A 115 8.26 9.92 5.72
N ASP A 116 9.50 9.50 5.49
CA ASP A 116 10.71 10.12 6.02
C ASP A 116 10.77 10.20 7.56
N THR A 117 9.99 9.37 8.24
CA THR A 117 10.03 9.22 9.70
C THR A 117 10.59 7.88 10.11
N MET A 118 11.01 7.78 11.37
CA MET A 118 11.48 6.54 11.97
C MET A 118 10.56 6.13 13.12
N THR A 119 10.30 4.83 13.23
CA THR A 119 9.54 4.25 14.34
C THR A 119 10.34 3.12 14.99
N VAL A 120 10.22 2.99 16.31
CA VAL A 120 10.79 1.86 17.04
C VAL A 120 9.74 0.77 17.20
N MET A 121 10.05 -0.43 16.72
CA MET A 121 9.23 -1.63 16.87
C MET A 121 9.94 -2.62 17.77
N CYS A 122 9.29 -3.03 18.86
CA CYS A 122 9.82 -4.05 19.76
C CYS A 122 8.87 -5.24 19.87
N TRP A 123 9.41 -6.45 19.92
CA TRP A 123 8.66 -7.67 20.17
C TRP A 123 9.50 -8.69 20.93
N ASN A 124 8.88 -9.76 21.40
CA ASN A 124 9.52 -10.74 22.27
C ASN A 124 9.84 -12.04 21.53
N LEU A 125 11.08 -12.51 21.70
CA LEU A 125 11.49 -13.86 21.39
C LEU A 125 10.99 -14.84 22.48
N PRO A 126 10.24 -15.90 22.10
CA PRO A 126 9.80 -16.92 23.03
C PRO A 126 11.01 -17.67 23.60
N ALA A 127 10.89 -18.18 24.83
CA ALA A 127 11.98 -18.85 25.53
C ALA A 127 12.67 -19.95 24.69
N ARG A 128 11.88 -20.73 23.93
CA ARG A 128 12.36 -21.81 23.05
C ARG A 128 13.26 -21.37 21.90
N SER A 129 13.21 -20.10 21.49
CA SER A 129 14.02 -19.56 20.39
C SER A 129 15.22 -18.75 20.87
N ARG A 130 15.43 -18.65 22.19
CA ARG A 130 16.57 -17.93 22.78
C ARG A 130 17.84 -18.76 22.62
N VAL A 131 18.90 -18.12 22.18
CA VAL A 131 20.15 -18.80 21.82
C VAL A 131 21.15 -18.79 22.97
N ALA A 132 21.81 -19.93 23.19
CA ALA A 132 22.86 -20.07 24.20
C ALA A 132 24.25 -19.63 23.70
N LYS A 133 24.44 -19.59 22.37
CA LYS A 133 25.67 -19.17 21.69
C LYS A 133 25.32 -18.14 20.62
N PRO A 134 26.23 -17.22 20.25
CA PRO A 134 26.02 -16.31 19.13
C PRO A 134 25.58 -17.08 17.89
N THR A 135 24.46 -16.69 17.30
CA THR A 135 23.80 -17.42 16.21
C THR A 135 23.45 -16.45 15.10
N ARG A 136 23.83 -16.76 13.86
CA ARG A 136 23.41 -15.97 12.70
C ARG A 136 21.94 -16.21 12.42
N VAL A 137 21.19 -15.13 12.23
CA VAL A 137 19.75 -15.14 12.01
C VAL A 137 19.40 -14.21 10.86
N LEU A 138 18.36 -14.56 10.11
CA LEU A 138 17.78 -13.69 9.10
C LEU A 138 16.54 -13.02 9.67
N VAL A 139 16.52 -11.69 9.62
CA VAL A 139 15.35 -10.88 9.91
C VAL A 139 14.76 -10.47 8.57
N THR A 140 13.45 -10.68 8.43
CA THR A 140 12.67 -10.31 7.24
C THR A 140 11.66 -9.26 7.63
N GLY A 141 11.68 -8.11 6.96
CA GLY A 141 10.62 -7.11 7.03
C GLY A 141 9.75 -7.17 5.80
N VAL A 142 8.48 -6.82 5.96
CA VAL A 142 7.55 -6.54 4.88
C VAL A 142 6.90 -5.18 5.11
N GLY A 143 6.76 -4.40 4.05
CA GLY A 143 6.04 -3.13 4.03
C GLY A 143 4.95 -3.16 2.98
N LEU A 144 3.81 -2.52 3.26
CA LEU A 144 2.67 -2.31 2.37
C LEU A 144 2.28 -0.83 2.39
N ASP A 145 2.16 -0.21 1.22
CA ASP A 145 1.74 1.18 1.06
C ASP A 145 0.22 1.31 0.85
N GLY A 146 -0.25 2.55 0.62
CA GLY A 146 -1.66 2.84 0.32
C GLY A 146 -2.14 2.42 -1.07
N GLY A 147 -1.21 2.14 -1.99
CA GLY A 147 -1.47 1.57 -3.32
C GLY A 147 -1.53 0.04 -3.32
N GLU A 148 -1.41 -0.58 -2.14
CA GLU A 148 -1.33 -2.03 -1.94
C GLU A 148 -0.08 -2.68 -2.56
N ASN A 149 0.96 -1.90 -2.82
CA ASN A 149 2.26 -2.43 -3.24
C ASN A 149 3.07 -2.84 -2.02
N TYR A 150 3.79 -3.95 -2.13
CA TYR A 150 4.58 -4.48 -1.02
C TYR A 150 6.03 -4.77 -1.37
N ARG A 151 6.89 -4.67 -0.36
CA ARG A 151 8.31 -5.01 -0.47
C ARG A 151 8.77 -5.87 0.69
N PHE A 152 9.58 -6.87 0.37
CA PHE A 152 10.34 -7.63 1.36
C PHE A 152 11.75 -7.08 1.48
N VAL A 153 12.22 -6.99 2.73
CA VAL A 153 13.58 -6.57 3.07
C VAL A 153 14.17 -7.64 3.98
N GLN A 154 15.38 -8.11 3.68
CA GLN A 154 16.02 -9.16 4.46
C GLN A 154 17.42 -8.73 4.87
N GLN A 155 17.73 -8.92 6.14
CA GLN A 155 19.03 -8.58 6.71
C GLN A 155 19.46 -9.65 7.71
N SER A 156 20.76 -9.97 7.66
CA SER A 156 21.36 -10.95 8.55
C SER A 156 21.98 -10.26 9.77
N TYR A 157 21.77 -10.84 10.94
CA TYR A 157 22.31 -10.35 12.21
C TYR A 157 22.94 -11.48 13.01
N THR A 158 23.84 -11.12 13.93
CA THR A 158 24.30 -12.06 14.97
C THR A 158 23.43 -11.91 16.21
N LEU A 159 22.57 -12.89 16.50
CA LEU A 159 21.75 -12.93 17.70
C LEU A 159 22.56 -13.45 18.89
N GLN A 160 22.51 -12.73 20.01
CA GLN A 160 23.11 -13.15 21.27
C GLN A 160 22.34 -12.59 22.48
N ARG A 161 22.71 -13.07 23.67
CA ARG A 161 22.16 -12.63 24.95
C ARG A 161 22.67 -11.26 25.39
#